data_AF-M0N3F9-F1
#
_entry.id   AF-M0N3F9-F1
#
_cell.length_a   1.000
_cell.length_b   1.000
_cell.length_c   1.000
_cell.angle_alpha   90.00
_cell.angle_beta   90.00
_cell.angle_gamma   90.00
#
_symmetry.space_group_name_H-M   'P 1'
#
loop_
_entity.id
_entity.type
_entity.pdbx_description
1 polymer ?
#
loop_
_entity_poly.entity_id
_entity_poly.type
_entity_poly.pdbx_seq_one_letter_code
_entity_poly.pdbx_strand_id
1 'polypeptide(L)'
;MDESLGDKRHYLTGEQIDEIAGLFGDLEANGRSKIVDNAEFGYRRIVIDQPLRLSFRATAKRIDSLDDERAFTNRDEEIQERVKEALSGLDPEKVWMDREEFLNDAELQLNMAGLDLRDSVYNAIERALGERNPEAEICRKSNGDPEHDTDRREKERVPLSTDPREYFEREVAPHLENAWINESSKYHDDQDGELGVVGYEINFDRHFYEYEPPRQPKEINEDIEQITSEITSLLDGSH
;
A
#
# COMPACT_ATOMS: atom_id res chain seq x y z
N MET A 1 -19.62 -43.69 10.95
CA MET A 1 -18.52 -42.91 11.52
C MET A 1 -17.76 -42.38 10.33
N ASP A 2 -17.89 -41.07 10.08
CA ASP A 2 -17.26 -40.46 8.93
C ASP A 2 -15.84 -40.05 9.33
N GLU A 3 -14.86 -40.70 8.71
CA GLU A 3 -13.44 -40.54 9.03
C GLU A 3 -12.93 -39.21 8.45
N SER A 4 -12.25 -38.40 9.26
CA SER A 4 -11.83 -37.05 8.88
C SER A 4 -10.32 -36.92 8.83
N LEU A 5 -9.80 -36.69 7.62
CA LEU A 5 -8.43 -36.25 7.37
C LEU A 5 -8.40 -34.71 7.33
N GLY A 6 -7.91 -34.06 8.40
CA GLY A 6 -7.51 -32.65 8.40
C GLY A 6 -7.91 -31.83 9.65
N ASP A 7 -6.96 -31.05 10.18
CA ASP A 7 -7.02 -30.18 11.38
C ASP A 7 -7.90 -28.93 11.26
N LYS A 8 -8.94 -28.93 10.40
CA LYS A 8 -9.77 -27.73 10.14
C LYS A 8 -11.28 -28.00 10.17
N ARG A 9 -11.74 -28.97 10.98
CA ARG A 9 -13.17 -29.16 11.24
C ARG A 9 -13.45 -29.15 12.74
N HIS A 10 -13.70 -27.97 13.28
CA HIS A 10 -14.38 -27.86 14.58
C HIS A 10 -15.85 -28.22 14.36
N TYR A 11 -16.31 -29.32 14.96
CA TYR A 11 -17.70 -29.74 14.91
C TYR A 11 -18.48 -28.99 15.99
N LEU A 12 -19.55 -28.29 15.61
CA LEU A 12 -20.48 -27.68 16.55
C LEU A 12 -21.58 -28.69 16.90
N THR A 13 -21.73 -29.01 18.19
CA THR A 13 -22.81 -29.86 18.68
C THR A 13 -24.15 -29.14 18.62
N GLY A 14 -25.26 -29.89 18.69
CA GLY A 14 -26.60 -29.30 18.75
C GLY A 14 -26.76 -28.34 19.93
N GLU A 15 -26.22 -28.71 21.11
CA GLU A 15 -26.22 -27.85 22.30
C GLU A 15 -25.45 -26.54 22.08
N GLN A 16 -24.30 -26.58 21.39
CA GLN A 16 -23.54 -25.39 21.05
C GLN A 16 -24.29 -24.48 20.08
N ILE A 17 -24.99 -25.06 19.10
CA ILE A 17 -25.81 -24.31 18.16
C ILE A 17 -26.97 -23.63 18.90
N ASP A 18 -27.66 -24.35 19.79
CA ASP A 18 -28.76 -23.82 20.60
C ASP A 18 -28.28 -22.70 21.53
N GLU A 19 -27.10 -22.85 22.14
CA GLU A 19 -26.48 -21.81 22.98
C GLU A 19 -26.16 -20.55 22.16
N ILE A 20 -25.52 -20.69 20.99
CA ILE A 20 -25.18 -19.55 20.12
C ILE A 20 -26.45 -18.86 19.61
N ALA A 21 -27.47 -19.63 19.20
CA ALA A 21 -28.73 -19.10 18.74
C ALA A 21 -29.48 -18.35 19.85
N GLY A 22 -29.43 -18.86 21.08
CA GLY A 22 -29.95 -18.18 22.28
C GLY A 22 -29.22 -16.86 22.51
N LEU A 23 -27.89 -16.89 22.60
CA LEU A 23 -27.07 -15.68 22.81
C LEU A 23 -27.29 -14.60 21.76
N PHE A 24 -27.50 -14.98 20.50
CA PHE A 24 -27.84 -14.05 19.42
C PHE A 24 -29.27 -13.51 19.57
N GLY A 25 -30.23 -14.39 19.86
CA GLY A 25 -31.66 -14.05 19.95
C GLY A 25 -32.03 -13.20 21.16
N ASP A 26 -31.27 -13.32 22.26
CA ASP A 26 -31.48 -12.54 23.48
C ASP A 26 -31.23 -11.05 23.26
N LEU A 27 -30.40 -10.69 22.25
CA LEU A 27 -30.06 -9.30 21.91
C LEU A 27 -29.60 -8.49 23.13
N GLU A 28 -28.82 -9.12 24.01
CA GLU A 28 -28.23 -8.52 25.20
C GLU A 28 -26.70 -8.61 25.13
N ALA A 29 -26.05 -7.50 25.49
CA ALA A 29 -24.59 -7.50 25.62
C ALA A 29 -24.19 -8.26 26.89
N ASN A 30 -23.29 -9.22 26.74
CA ASN A 30 -22.71 -10.02 27.82
C ASN A 30 -21.23 -10.32 27.50
N GLY A 31 -20.51 -11.05 28.36
CA GLY A 31 -19.10 -11.38 28.11
C GLY A 31 -18.85 -12.12 26.78
N ARG A 32 -19.89 -12.68 26.15
CA ARG A 32 -19.85 -13.45 24.90
C ARG A 32 -20.65 -12.82 23.74
N SER A 33 -21.38 -11.73 23.98
CA SER A 33 -22.21 -11.04 22.99
C SER A 33 -22.02 -9.52 23.13
N LYS A 34 -21.85 -8.81 22.01
CA LYS A 34 -21.72 -7.35 22.01
C LYS A 34 -22.73 -6.75 21.05
N ILE A 35 -23.40 -5.69 21.52
CA ILE A 35 -24.29 -4.86 20.70
C ILE A 35 -23.52 -3.59 20.41
N VAL A 36 -23.35 -3.31 19.12
CA VAL A 36 -22.52 -2.21 18.63
C VAL A 36 -23.30 -1.54 17.51
N ASP A 37 -23.18 -0.22 17.40
CA ASP A 37 -23.81 0.52 16.31
C ASP A 37 -23.20 0.10 14.96
N ASN A 38 -24.04 -0.06 13.94
CA ASN A 38 -23.58 -0.48 12.62
C ASN A 38 -22.54 0.50 12.02
N ALA A 39 -22.68 1.79 12.32
CA ALA A 39 -21.76 2.83 11.87
C ALA A 39 -20.35 2.69 12.46
N GLU A 40 -20.18 2.01 13.61
CA GLU A 40 -18.85 1.77 14.19
C GLU A 40 -18.02 0.77 13.38
N PHE A 41 -18.67 -0.08 12.60
CA PHE A 41 -18.01 -1.01 11.68
C PHE A 41 -17.80 -0.40 10.29
N GLY A 42 -18.46 0.72 10.03
CA GLY A 42 -18.42 1.39 8.75
C GLY A 42 -17.23 2.33 8.63
N TYR A 43 -16.67 2.41 7.42
CA TYR A 43 -15.71 3.42 7.05
C TYR A 43 -15.93 3.90 5.61
N ARG A 44 -15.54 5.15 5.33
CA ARG A 44 -15.26 5.65 3.99
C ARG A 44 -13.80 5.40 3.66
N ARG A 45 -13.54 4.64 2.59
CA ARG A 45 -12.18 4.46 2.08
C ARG A 45 -11.86 5.57 1.08
N ILE A 46 -11.06 6.53 1.52
CA ILE A 46 -10.54 7.59 0.65
C ILE A 46 -9.22 7.16 0.00
N VAL A 47 -8.89 7.84 -1.10
CA VAL A 47 -7.63 7.66 -1.81
C VAL A 47 -6.80 8.91 -1.62
N ILE A 48 -5.55 8.73 -1.23
CA ILE A 48 -4.61 9.81 -0.96
C ILE A 48 -3.49 9.72 -1.99
N ASP A 49 -3.29 10.81 -2.72
CA ASP A 49 -2.23 10.96 -3.69
C ASP A 49 -1.08 11.76 -3.10
N GLN A 50 0.13 11.39 -3.50
CA GLN A 50 1.36 12.11 -3.20
C GLN A 50 1.96 12.63 -4.51
N PRO A 51 2.69 13.75 -4.49
CA PRO A 51 3.28 14.28 -5.70
C PRO A 51 4.38 13.37 -6.22
N LEU A 52 4.45 13.24 -7.53
CA LEU A 52 5.58 12.65 -8.21
C LEU A 52 6.79 13.58 -8.08
N ARG A 53 7.91 13.03 -7.62
CA ARG A 53 9.21 13.71 -7.54
C ARG A 53 10.25 12.83 -8.20
N LEU A 54 10.86 13.33 -9.25
CA LEU A 54 11.85 12.60 -10.06
C LEU A 54 13.15 13.39 -10.13
N SER A 55 14.27 12.69 -9.96
CA SER A 55 15.58 13.20 -10.35
C SER A 55 16.09 12.47 -11.58
N PHE A 56 16.82 13.16 -12.44
CA PHE A 56 17.28 12.63 -13.73
C PHE A 56 18.79 12.54 -13.78
N ARG A 57 19.30 11.55 -14.51
CA ARG A 57 20.73 11.38 -14.82
C ARG A 57 20.92 10.75 -16.18
N ALA A 58 21.84 11.29 -16.98
CA ALA A 58 22.17 10.78 -18.30
C ALA A 58 23.33 9.75 -18.26
N THR A 59 23.26 8.80 -17.34
CA THR A 59 24.28 7.71 -17.30
C THR A 59 24.08 6.76 -18.48
N ALA A 60 25.16 6.17 -19.00
CA ALA A 60 25.09 5.18 -20.09
C ALA A 60 24.05 4.08 -19.82
N LYS A 61 24.01 3.54 -18.60
CA LYS A 61 23.03 2.52 -18.20
C LYS A 61 21.58 3.00 -18.33
N ARG A 62 21.28 4.24 -17.98
CA ARG A 62 19.92 4.80 -18.09
C ARG A 62 19.55 5.10 -19.54
N ILE A 63 20.49 5.62 -20.31
CA ILE A 63 20.30 5.82 -21.76
C ILE A 63 20.03 4.47 -22.45
N ASP A 64 20.75 3.42 -22.10
CA ASP A 64 20.50 2.06 -22.63
C ASP A 64 19.11 1.55 -22.30
N SER A 65 18.55 1.90 -21.13
CA SER A 65 17.19 1.48 -20.73
C SER A 65 16.07 2.07 -21.60
N LEU A 66 16.37 2.99 -22.51
CA LEU A 66 15.43 3.40 -23.57
C LEU A 66 14.99 2.22 -24.45
N ASP A 67 15.79 1.16 -24.55
CA ASP A 67 15.42 -0.06 -25.30
C ASP A 67 14.24 -0.81 -24.67
N ASP A 68 13.92 -0.56 -23.40
CA ASP A 68 12.75 -1.13 -22.73
C ASP A 68 11.47 -0.31 -23.01
N GLU A 69 11.61 0.90 -23.56
CA GLU A 69 10.51 1.83 -23.81
C GLU A 69 9.92 1.63 -25.22
N ARG A 70 8.70 1.10 -25.29
CA ARG A 70 7.99 0.85 -26.56
C ARG A 70 7.83 2.09 -27.43
N ALA A 71 7.65 3.27 -26.84
CA ALA A 71 7.49 4.51 -27.60
C ALA A 71 8.79 4.90 -28.34
N PHE A 72 9.93 4.52 -27.77
CA PHE A 72 11.27 4.71 -28.32
C PHE A 72 11.63 3.63 -29.34
N THR A 73 11.47 2.35 -29.00
CA THR A 73 11.82 1.23 -29.89
C THR A 73 10.96 1.11 -31.14
N ASN A 74 9.78 1.74 -31.16
CA ASN A 74 8.95 1.86 -32.37
C ASN A 74 9.48 2.91 -33.38
N ARG A 75 10.56 3.63 -33.08
CA ARG A 75 11.23 4.54 -34.03
C ARG A 75 12.19 3.74 -34.92
N ASP A 76 12.62 4.33 -36.04
CA ASP A 76 13.65 3.73 -36.88
C ASP A 76 14.96 3.55 -36.10
N GLU A 77 15.70 2.47 -36.34
CA GLU A 77 16.95 2.15 -35.63
C GLU A 77 17.97 3.31 -35.72
N GLU A 78 18.05 3.97 -36.87
CA GLU A 78 18.92 5.15 -37.05
C GLU A 78 18.52 6.31 -36.11
N ILE A 79 17.23 6.53 -35.88
CA ILE A 79 16.74 7.56 -34.96
C ILE A 79 17.06 7.16 -33.52
N GLN A 80 16.89 5.88 -33.17
CA GLN A 80 17.19 5.39 -31.82
C GLN A 80 18.67 5.62 -31.46
N GLU A 81 19.58 5.21 -32.35
CA GLU A 81 21.02 5.40 -32.16
C GLU A 81 21.39 6.89 -32.03
N ARG A 82 20.85 7.75 -32.92
CA ARG A 82 21.11 9.19 -32.86
C ARG A 82 20.57 9.84 -31.58
N VAL A 83 19.44 9.39 -31.06
CA VAL A 83 18.89 9.88 -29.78
C VAL A 83 19.82 9.48 -28.63
N LYS A 84 20.25 8.22 -28.57
CA LYS A 84 21.18 7.75 -27.51
C LYS A 84 22.52 8.48 -27.57
N GLU A 85 23.05 8.69 -28.77
CA GLU A 85 24.28 9.47 -28.98
C GLU A 85 24.13 10.92 -28.50
N ALA A 86 23.03 11.58 -28.87
CA ALA A 86 22.74 12.95 -28.44
C ALA A 86 22.61 13.07 -26.92
N LEU A 87 21.86 12.16 -26.27
CA LEU A 87 21.70 12.14 -24.82
C LEU A 87 23.01 11.82 -24.09
N SER A 88 23.92 11.06 -24.71
CA SER A 88 25.26 10.79 -24.16
C SER A 88 26.16 12.03 -24.14
N GLY A 89 25.77 13.11 -24.83
CA GLY A 89 26.42 14.42 -24.75
C GLY A 89 26.13 15.19 -23.45
N LEU A 90 25.14 14.77 -22.67
CA LEU A 90 24.85 15.33 -21.35
C LEU A 90 25.89 14.85 -20.31
N ASP A 91 26.13 15.66 -19.28
CA ASP A 91 27.02 15.28 -18.18
C ASP A 91 26.41 14.12 -17.35
N PRO A 92 27.02 12.93 -17.30
CA PRO A 92 26.49 11.79 -16.56
C PRO A 92 26.57 11.94 -15.03
N GLU A 93 27.39 12.88 -14.54
CA GLU A 93 27.52 13.19 -13.11
C GLU A 93 26.54 14.27 -12.65
N LYS A 94 25.98 15.07 -13.57
CA LYS A 94 24.92 16.02 -13.23
C LYS A 94 23.67 15.26 -12.79
N VAL A 95 23.09 15.70 -11.68
CA VAL A 95 21.79 15.24 -11.18
C VAL A 95 20.82 16.40 -11.31
N TRP A 96 19.85 16.27 -12.20
CA TRP A 96 18.77 17.24 -12.32
C TRP A 96 17.72 16.90 -11.27
N MET A 97 17.49 17.83 -10.34
CA MET A 97 16.40 17.74 -9.35
C MET A 97 15.09 18.34 -9.86
N ASP A 98 15.14 19.07 -10.98
CA ASP A 98 13.97 19.66 -11.64
C ASP A 98 13.76 19.02 -13.01
N ARG A 99 12.50 18.64 -13.29
CA ARG A 99 12.13 17.98 -14.54
C ARG A 99 12.23 18.92 -15.74
N GLU A 100 11.78 20.16 -15.61
CA GLU A 100 11.80 21.11 -16.71
C GLU A 100 13.24 21.45 -17.10
N GLU A 101 14.13 21.61 -16.11
CA GLU A 101 15.57 21.79 -16.37
C GLU A 101 16.15 20.60 -17.16
N PHE A 102 15.86 19.37 -16.74
CA PHE A 102 16.30 18.17 -17.46
C PHE A 102 15.76 18.12 -18.89
N LEU A 103 14.47 18.33 -19.08
CA LEU A 103 13.84 18.26 -20.40
C LEU A 103 14.38 19.34 -21.34
N ASN A 104 14.63 20.55 -20.85
CA ASN A 104 15.25 21.63 -21.64
C ASN A 104 16.67 21.26 -22.09
N ASP A 105 17.50 20.72 -21.19
CA ASP A 105 18.86 20.29 -21.51
C ASP A 105 18.86 19.12 -22.52
N ALA A 106 17.96 18.14 -22.33
CA ALA A 106 17.81 17.01 -23.25
C ALA A 106 17.29 17.45 -24.63
N GLU A 107 16.27 18.29 -24.67
CA GLU A 107 15.72 18.87 -25.91
C GLU A 107 16.77 19.67 -26.66
N LEU A 108 17.62 20.44 -25.96
CA LEU A 108 18.73 21.16 -26.58
C LEU A 108 19.70 20.20 -27.29
N GLN A 109 20.11 19.10 -26.65
CA GLN A 109 21.00 18.11 -27.26
C GLN A 109 20.37 17.46 -28.50
N LEU A 110 19.09 17.10 -28.41
CA LEU A 110 18.36 16.48 -29.51
C LEU A 110 18.21 17.45 -30.70
N ASN A 111 17.89 18.71 -30.43
CA ASN A 111 17.79 19.75 -31.46
C ASN A 111 19.15 20.04 -32.11
N MET A 112 20.25 20.06 -31.35
CA MET A 112 21.60 20.19 -31.90
C MET A 112 21.97 19.01 -32.80
N ALA A 113 21.46 17.81 -32.52
CA ALA A 113 21.57 16.64 -33.37
C ALA A 113 20.57 16.66 -34.55
N GLY A 114 19.72 17.68 -34.68
CA GLY A 114 18.72 17.80 -35.75
C GLY A 114 17.58 16.77 -35.64
N LEU A 115 17.22 16.37 -34.42
CA LEU A 115 16.16 15.42 -34.13
C LEU A 115 14.91 16.16 -33.64
N ASP A 116 13.81 16.03 -34.39
CA ASP A 116 12.49 16.48 -33.97
C ASP A 116 11.66 15.25 -33.57
N LEU A 117 11.35 15.16 -32.27
CA LEU A 117 10.73 13.98 -31.67
C LEU A 117 9.33 14.28 -31.16
N ARG A 118 8.46 13.26 -31.16
CA ARG A 118 7.13 13.36 -30.57
C ARG A 118 7.20 13.32 -29.05
N ASP A 119 6.23 13.94 -28.38
CA ASP A 119 6.07 13.91 -26.90
C ASP A 119 6.14 12.49 -26.32
N SER A 120 5.65 11.47 -27.04
CA SER A 120 5.72 10.08 -26.59
C SER A 120 7.17 9.59 -26.38
N VAL A 121 8.12 10.11 -27.15
CA VAL A 121 9.54 9.79 -27.02
C VAL A 121 10.17 10.58 -25.87
N TYR A 122 9.81 11.85 -25.69
CA TYR A 122 10.21 12.61 -24.50
C TYR A 122 9.73 11.95 -23.20
N ASN A 123 8.49 11.46 -23.17
CA ASN A 123 7.97 10.69 -22.04
C ASN A 123 8.76 9.38 -21.80
N ALA A 124 9.28 8.74 -22.85
CA ALA A 124 10.14 7.56 -22.71
C ALA A 124 11.52 7.94 -22.14
N ILE A 125 12.10 9.06 -22.60
CA ILE A 125 13.34 9.61 -22.06
C ILE A 125 13.18 9.97 -20.58
N GLU A 126 12.09 10.62 -20.20
CA GLU A 126 11.77 10.94 -18.80
C GLU A 126 11.72 9.67 -17.94
N ARG A 127 11.04 8.61 -18.39
CA ARG A 127 10.95 7.34 -17.64
C ARG A 127 12.27 6.58 -17.55
N ALA A 128 13.05 6.55 -18.62
CA ALA A 128 14.32 5.83 -18.68
C ALA A 128 15.43 6.53 -17.87
N LEU A 129 15.50 7.86 -17.94
CA LEU A 129 16.54 8.65 -17.28
C LEU A 129 16.15 9.15 -15.88
N GLY A 130 14.86 9.14 -15.57
CA GLY A 130 14.30 9.54 -14.28
C GLY A 130 14.27 8.41 -13.26
N GLU A 131 14.41 8.79 -11.99
CA GLU A 131 14.13 7.92 -10.86
C GLU A 131 13.42 8.69 -9.76
N ARG A 132 12.62 7.99 -8.96
CA ARG A 132 11.95 8.60 -7.80
C ARG A 132 12.98 9.13 -6.81
N ASN A 133 12.82 10.40 -6.46
CA ASN A 133 13.68 11.06 -5.50
C ASN A 133 12.84 11.99 -4.61
N PRO A 134 12.68 11.70 -3.31
CA PRO A 134 11.92 12.53 -2.38
C PRO A 134 12.41 13.98 -2.26
N GLU A 135 13.69 14.21 -2.55
CA GLU A 135 14.32 15.53 -2.45
C GLU A 135 14.22 16.34 -3.76
N ALA A 136 13.80 15.71 -4.86
CA ALA A 136 13.61 16.39 -6.14
C ALA A 136 12.36 17.28 -6.12
N GLU A 137 12.31 18.27 -7.01
CA GLU A 137 11.15 19.14 -7.18
C GLU A 137 9.91 18.36 -7.61
N ILE A 138 8.74 18.91 -7.29
CA ILE A 138 7.46 18.31 -7.68
C ILE A 138 7.30 18.38 -9.19
N CYS A 139 7.11 17.23 -9.82
CA CYS A 139 6.70 17.14 -11.22
C CYS A 139 5.29 17.73 -11.39
N ARG A 140 5.15 18.73 -12.27
CA ARG A 140 3.88 19.43 -12.53
C ARG A 140 3.35 19.23 -13.93
N LYS A 141 2.05 18.98 -14.06
CA LYS A 141 1.37 18.94 -15.35
C LYS A 141 1.43 20.31 -16.03
N SER A 142 1.05 20.36 -17.30
CA SER A 142 0.99 21.60 -18.10
C SER A 142 0.09 22.69 -17.52
N ASN A 143 -0.88 22.34 -16.67
CA ASN A 143 -1.74 23.29 -15.98
C ASN A 143 -1.18 23.78 -14.62
N GLY A 144 0.02 23.33 -14.23
CA GLY A 144 0.69 23.68 -12.97
C GLY A 144 0.36 22.77 -11.79
N ASP A 145 -0.65 21.90 -11.92
CA ASP A 145 -1.03 20.97 -10.85
C ASP A 145 0.05 19.90 -10.64
N PRO A 146 0.28 19.47 -9.38
CA PRO A 146 1.17 18.36 -9.11
C PRO A 146 0.70 17.10 -9.85
N GLU A 147 1.65 16.40 -10.45
CA GLU A 147 1.45 15.06 -10.95
C GLU A 147 1.45 14.07 -9.79
N HIS A 148 0.57 13.06 -9.82
CA HIS A 148 0.49 12.09 -8.73
C HIS A 148 1.42 10.91 -8.99
N ASP A 149 2.11 10.45 -7.96
CA ASP A 149 2.85 9.20 -8.00
C ASP A 149 1.89 8.04 -7.74
N THR A 150 1.57 7.28 -8.79
CA THR A 150 0.65 6.14 -8.69
C THR A 150 1.13 5.05 -7.75
N ASP A 151 2.44 4.91 -7.55
CA ASP A 151 3.01 3.85 -6.72
C ASP A 151 3.05 4.24 -5.24
N ARG A 152 2.91 5.55 -4.95
CA ARG A 152 2.78 6.09 -3.59
C ARG A 152 1.35 6.46 -3.24
N ARG A 153 0.38 6.00 -4.02
CA ARG A 153 -1.03 6.16 -3.72
C ARG A 153 -1.40 5.33 -2.49
N GLU A 154 -1.95 5.99 -1.49
CA GLU A 154 -2.38 5.37 -0.24
C GLU A 154 -3.91 5.35 -0.15
N LYS A 155 -4.43 4.49 0.72
CA LYS A 155 -5.87 4.38 0.98
C LYS A 155 -6.10 4.42 2.47
N GLU A 156 -6.88 5.39 2.90
CA GLU A 156 -7.20 5.56 4.31
C GLU A 156 -8.65 5.21 4.60
N ARG A 157 -8.87 4.62 5.78
CA ARG A 157 -10.19 4.23 6.26
C ARG A 157 -10.65 5.27 7.28
N VAL A 158 -11.57 6.12 6.85
CA VAL A 158 -12.17 7.16 7.69
C VAL A 158 -13.46 6.60 8.31
N PRO A 159 -13.66 6.66 9.64
CA PRO A 159 -14.93 6.27 10.25
C PRO A 159 -16.13 7.00 9.61
N LEU A 160 -17.28 6.31 9.43
CA LEU A 160 -18.47 6.94 8.81
C LEU A 160 -18.99 8.17 9.56
N SER A 161 -18.70 8.26 10.86
CA SER A 161 -19.09 9.40 11.70
C SER A 161 -18.21 10.65 11.51
N THR A 162 -17.17 10.57 10.68
CA THR A 162 -16.17 11.64 10.50
C THR A 162 -16.13 12.08 9.03
N ASP A 163 -16.04 13.40 8.79
CA ASP A 163 -15.84 13.91 7.43
C ASP A 163 -14.44 13.51 6.92
N PRO A 164 -14.31 12.98 5.69
CA PRO A 164 -13.02 12.54 5.18
C PRO A 164 -11.98 13.64 4.99
N ARG A 165 -12.40 14.90 4.74
CA ARG A 165 -11.47 16.03 4.59
C ARG A 165 -10.95 16.47 5.94
N GLU A 166 -11.81 16.56 6.95
CA GLU A 166 -11.40 16.86 8.33
C GLU A 166 -10.44 15.78 8.87
N TYR A 167 -10.75 14.50 8.63
CA TYR A 167 -9.87 13.39 9.01
C TYR A 167 -8.50 13.52 8.34
N PHE A 168 -8.47 13.80 7.03
CA PHE A 168 -7.22 13.98 6.30
C PHE A 168 -6.37 15.11 6.87
N GLU A 169 -6.95 16.28 7.14
CA GLU A 169 -6.23 17.43 7.70
C GLU A 169 -5.62 17.14 9.07
N ARG A 170 -6.33 16.38 9.92
CA ARG A 170 -5.90 16.09 11.29
C ARG A 170 -4.93 14.92 11.39
N GLU A 171 -5.22 13.83 10.69
CA GLU A 171 -4.55 12.53 10.88
C GLU A 171 -3.57 12.18 9.77
N VAL A 172 -3.67 12.79 8.58
CA VAL A 172 -2.84 12.38 7.43
C VAL A 172 -1.90 13.47 6.95
N ALA A 173 -2.41 14.68 6.70
CA ALA A 173 -1.63 15.81 6.22
C ALA A 173 -0.38 16.13 7.07
N PRO A 174 -0.38 16.00 8.41
CA PRO A 174 0.82 16.22 9.22
C PRO A 174 1.93 15.19 9.02
N HIS A 175 1.60 14.01 8.48
CA HIS A 175 2.53 12.89 8.28
C HIS A 175 2.93 12.69 6.83
N LEU A 176 2.13 13.17 5.87
CA LEU A 176 2.38 13.08 4.43
C LEU A 176 2.52 14.46 3.82
N GLU A 177 3.76 14.87 3.56
CA GLU A 177 4.04 16.19 2.98
C GLU A 177 3.50 16.31 1.55
N ASN A 178 2.82 17.42 1.25
CA ASN A 178 2.25 17.74 -0.06
C ASN A 178 1.22 16.72 -0.58
N ALA A 179 0.69 15.83 0.27
CA ALA A 179 -0.37 14.89 -0.11
C ALA A 179 -1.72 15.60 -0.28
N TRP A 180 -2.63 14.98 -1.04
CA TRP A 180 -4.00 15.44 -1.18
C TRP A 180 -4.97 14.28 -1.37
N ILE A 181 -6.25 14.51 -1.06
CA ILE A 181 -7.30 13.52 -1.32
C ILE A 181 -7.61 13.51 -2.82
N ASN A 182 -7.66 12.33 -3.43
CA ASN A 182 -8.10 12.18 -4.81
C ASN A 182 -9.63 12.33 -4.90
N GLU A 183 -10.08 13.51 -5.34
CA GLU A 183 -11.50 13.84 -5.53
C GLU A 183 -12.07 13.39 -6.88
N SER A 184 -11.42 12.49 -7.62
CA SER A 184 -11.99 11.93 -8.83
C SER A 184 -13.28 11.17 -8.52
N SER A 185 -14.32 11.37 -9.34
CA SER A 185 -15.62 10.71 -9.18
C SER A 185 -15.56 9.18 -9.15
N LYS A 186 -14.47 8.57 -9.67
CA LYS A 186 -14.22 7.11 -9.55
C LYS A 186 -14.00 6.62 -8.12
N TYR A 187 -13.70 7.53 -7.19
CA TYR A 187 -13.48 7.24 -5.77
C TYR A 187 -14.61 7.76 -4.89
N HIS A 188 -15.72 8.16 -5.49
CA HIS A 188 -16.95 8.45 -4.77
C HIS A 188 -17.76 7.17 -4.67
N ASP A 189 -18.54 7.06 -3.60
CA ASP A 189 -19.44 5.93 -3.42
C ASP A 189 -20.53 5.94 -4.51
N ASP A 190 -20.89 4.76 -5.00
CA ASP A 190 -21.88 4.61 -6.07
C ASP A 190 -23.32 4.80 -5.58
N GLN A 191 -23.58 4.64 -4.29
CA GLN A 191 -24.92 4.74 -3.71
C GLN A 191 -25.27 6.17 -3.29
N ASP A 192 -24.36 6.86 -2.60
CA ASP A 192 -24.60 8.21 -2.10
C ASP A 192 -23.87 9.33 -2.89
N GLY A 193 -22.89 9.00 -3.72
CA GLY A 193 -22.14 9.95 -4.53
C GLY A 193 -21.14 10.81 -3.74
N GLU A 194 -20.94 10.53 -2.45
CA GLU A 194 -20.02 11.27 -1.59
C GLU A 194 -18.59 10.71 -1.70
N LEU A 195 -17.62 11.49 -1.22
CA LEU A 195 -16.20 11.17 -1.29
C LEU A 195 -15.85 9.89 -0.50
N GLY A 196 -15.10 8.99 -1.14
CA GLY A 196 -14.69 7.71 -0.56
C GLY A 196 -15.76 6.63 -0.71
N VAL A 197 -15.33 5.37 -0.78
CA VAL A 197 -16.24 4.22 -0.93
C VAL A 197 -16.59 3.66 0.44
N VAL A 198 -17.87 3.47 0.71
CA VAL A 198 -18.35 2.90 1.97
C VAL A 198 -18.00 1.42 2.05
N GLY A 199 -17.42 1.01 3.18
CA GLY A 199 -17.12 -0.38 3.49
C GLY A 199 -17.42 -0.67 4.94
N TYR A 200 -17.59 -1.96 5.26
CA TYR A 200 -17.78 -2.43 6.62
C TYR A 200 -16.73 -3.48 6.95
N GLU A 201 -16.17 -3.41 8.16
CA GLU A 201 -15.23 -4.40 8.67
C GLU A 201 -15.46 -4.63 10.16
N ILE A 202 -15.52 -5.91 10.53
CA ILE A 202 -15.64 -6.34 11.92
C ILE A 202 -14.30 -6.91 12.34
N ASN A 203 -13.57 -6.18 13.20
CA ASN A 203 -12.34 -6.67 13.78
C ASN A 203 -12.67 -7.44 15.07
N PHE A 204 -12.81 -8.77 14.96
CA PHE A 204 -13.15 -9.61 16.11
C PHE A 204 -12.14 -9.48 17.25
N ASP A 205 -10.84 -9.36 16.95
CA ASP A 205 -9.81 -9.20 17.99
C ASP A 205 -10.01 -7.90 18.78
N ARG A 206 -10.30 -6.78 18.09
CA ARG A 206 -10.60 -5.51 18.77
C ARG A 206 -11.76 -5.63 19.76
N HIS A 207 -12.74 -6.48 19.48
CA HIS A 207 -13.94 -6.60 20.29
C HIS A 207 -13.89 -7.74 21.31
N PHE A 208 -13.26 -8.87 20.99
CA PHE A 208 -13.35 -10.10 21.78
C PHE A 208 -12.00 -10.64 22.23
N TYR A 209 -10.88 -9.99 21.86
CA TYR A 209 -9.58 -10.37 22.40
C TYR A 209 -9.51 -10.01 23.88
N GLU A 210 -9.51 -11.04 24.71
CA GLU A 210 -9.14 -10.94 26.12
C GLU A 210 -7.66 -11.27 26.25
N TYR A 211 -6.87 -10.33 26.78
CA TYR A 211 -5.45 -10.57 27.02
C TYR A 211 -5.29 -11.64 28.09
N GLU A 212 -4.84 -12.82 27.67
CA GLU A 212 -4.40 -13.87 28.59
C GLU A 212 -2.93 -13.64 28.95
N PRO A 213 -2.59 -13.23 30.19
CA PRO A 213 -1.20 -13.12 30.60
C PRO A 213 -0.53 -14.51 30.53
N PRO A 214 0.74 -14.59 30.12
CA PRO A 214 1.46 -15.85 30.10
C PRO A 214 1.53 -16.44 31.52
N ARG A 215 1.46 -17.77 31.62
CA ARG A 215 1.62 -18.52 32.88
C ARG A 215 2.88 -18.09 33.62
N GLN A 216 2.83 -18.04 34.96
CA GLN A 216 3.98 -17.57 35.72
C GLN A 216 5.14 -18.57 35.63
N PRO A 217 6.41 -18.12 35.59
CA PRO A 217 7.56 -19.03 35.51
C PRO A 217 7.61 -20.09 36.62
N LYS A 218 7.06 -19.77 37.81
CA LYS A 218 6.95 -20.71 38.92
C LYS A 218 6.02 -21.88 38.63
N GLU A 219 4.88 -21.62 38.00
CA GLU A 219 3.91 -22.64 37.58
C GLU A 219 4.50 -23.51 36.46
N ILE A 220 5.25 -22.91 35.54
CA ILE A 220 5.97 -23.65 34.50
C ILE A 220 7.00 -24.61 35.13
N ASN A 221 7.75 -24.15 36.14
CA ASN A 221 8.72 -24.99 36.83
C ASN A 221 8.05 -26.11 37.63
N GLU A 222 6.94 -25.83 38.31
CA GLU A 222 6.17 -26.85 39.04
C GLU A 222 5.61 -27.92 38.08
N ASP A 223 5.07 -27.52 36.92
CA ASP A 223 4.65 -28.45 35.86
C ASP A 223 5.83 -29.29 35.34
N ILE A 224 7.00 -28.68 35.10
CA ILE A 224 8.20 -29.39 34.65
C ILE A 224 8.65 -30.41 35.71
N GLU A 225 8.67 -30.03 36.99
CA GLU A 225 9.02 -30.92 38.09
C GLU A 225 8.03 -32.08 38.21
N GLN A 226 6.73 -31.80 38.08
CA GLN A 226 5.69 -32.83 38.10
C GLN A 226 5.86 -33.82 36.95
N ILE A 227 5.99 -33.32 35.71
CA ILE A 227 6.21 -34.17 34.52
C ILE A 227 7.51 -34.98 34.66
N THR A 228 8.57 -34.37 35.18
CA THR A 228 9.85 -35.06 35.42
C THR A 228 9.70 -36.17 36.46
N SER A 229 8.95 -35.94 37.53
CA SER A 229 8.63 -36.93 38.55
C SER A 229 7.78 -38.10 38.00
N GLU A 230 6.79 -37.80 37.17
CA GLU A 230 5.97 -38.80 36.49
C GLU A 230 6.80 -39.66 35.53
N ILE A 231 7.67 -39.04 34.72
CA ILE A 231 8.59 -39.75 33.82
C ILE A 231 9.56 -40.65 34.62
N THR A 232 10.14 -40.14 35.71
CA THR A 232 11.07 -40.90 36.56
C THR A 232 10.35 -42.09 37.19
N SER A 233 9.13 -41.91 37.69
CA SER A 233 8.31 -42.99 38.26
C SER A 233 7.95 -44.08 37.24
N LEU A 234 7.69 -43.71 35.98
CA LEU A 234 7.43 -44.66 34.89
C LEU A 234 8.68 -45.45 34.49
N LEU A 235 9.86 -44.82 34.54
CA LEU A 235 11.14 -45.46 34.25
C LEU A 235 11.59 -46.40 35.39
N ASP A 236 11.41 -45.99 36.64
CA ASP A 236 11.76 -46.80 37.82
C ASP A 236 10.76 -47.95 38.09
N GLY A 237 9.52 -47.83 37.60
CA GLY A 237 8.50 -48.89 37.62
C GLY A 237 8.68 -49.97 36.54
N SER A 238 9.71 -49.87 35.69
CA SER A 238 10.03 -50.82 34.61
C SER A 238 11.17 -51.81 34.97
N HIS A 239 11.37 -52.11 36.25
CA HIS A 239 12.31 -53.12 36.75
C HIS A 239 11.63 -54.25 37.51
#